data_AF-A0A1G0CLX8-F1
#
_entry.id   AF-A0A1G0CLX8-F1
#
_cell.length_a   1.000
_cell.length_b   1.000
_cell.length_c   1.000
_cell.angle_alpha   90.00
_cell.angle_beta   90.00
_cell.angle_gamma   90.00
#
_symmetry.space_group_name_H-M   'P 1'
#
loop_
_entity.id
_entity.type
_entity.pdbx_description
1 polymer ?
#
loop_
_entity_poly.entity_id
_entity_poly.type
_entity_poly.pdbx_seq_one_letter_code
_entity_poly.pdbx_strand_id
1 'polypeptide(L)'
;MKTIRLTVLGLLLLAPISLLAQTDKNPTKEDIKETREKERDEKIDKLKIGFITTELALTTEEAEKFWPVYNEMEAKVKEVRKANRKLEKEVDEGYEALTNEDAKKKMATLFENDEKEITLKKEYAEKISKIVGEKRSLKLLSLEHEFKRELLNQLKEQGSSKSHEKHGQGHHDRE
;
A
#
# COMPACT_ATOMS: atom_id res chain seq x y z
N MET A 1 29.34 -11.77 -73.47
CA MET A 1 28.28 -12.34 -74.35
C MET A 1 27.49 -13.36 -73.55
N LYS A 2 26.16 -13.37 -73.74
CA LYS A 2 25.13 -14.42 -73.48
C LYS A 2 25.69 -15.81 -73.13
N THR A 3 25.16 -16.69 -72.26
CA THR A 3 23.88 -16.96 -71.56
C THR A 3 24.17 -18.27 -70.77
N ILE A 4 23.47 -18.65 -69.70
CA ILE A 4 22.39 -19.67 -69.71
C ILE A 4 21.93 -19.84 -68.24
N ARG A 5 20.61 -19.82 -68.03
CA ARG A 5 19.95 -20.24 -66.79
C ARG A 5 19.69 -21.75 -66.85
N LEU A 6 19.81 -22.48 -65.75
CA LEU A 6 19.02 -23.69 -65.51
C LEU A 6 18.91 -23.99 -64.00
N THR A 7 17.67 -24.15 -63.57
CA THR A 7 17.13 -24.39 -62.22
C THR A 7 17.17 -25.87 -61.81
N VAL A 8 17.49 -26.20 -60.54
CA VAL A 8 16.92 -27.31 -59.72
C VAL A 8 17.28 -26.99 -58.24
N LEU A 9 16.35 -26.58 -57.36
CA LEU A 9 15.44 -27.36 -56.49
C LEU A 9 16.10 -28.17 -55.35
N GLY A 10 15.71 -27.89 -54.10
CA GLY A 10 15.97 -28.68 -52.88
C GLY A 10 17.15 -28.14 -52.06
N LEU A 11 17.07 -27.90 -50.75
CA LEU A 11 16.29 -28.56 -49.70
C LEU A 11 16.11 -27.58 -48.53
N LEU A 12 14.89 -27.48 -48.03
CA LEU A 12 14.45 -26.64 -46.93
C LEU A 12 14.84 -27.31 -45.59
N LEU A 13 15.91 -26.84 -44.95
CA LEU A 13 16.25 -27.25 -43.57
C LEU A 13 15.58 -26.29 -42.58
N LEU A 14 14.46 -26.77 -42.04
CA LEU A 14 13.78 -26.25 -40.86
C LEU A 14 14.72 -26.29 -39.65
N ALA A 15 15.28 -25.14 -39.28
CA ALA A 15 15.60 -24.87 -37.89
C ALA A 15 14.34 -24.26 -37.24
N PRO A 16 13.75 -24.86 -36.20
CA PRO A 16 12.70 -24.21 -35.45
C PRO A 16 13.32 -22.98 -34.80
N ILE A 17 13.03 -21.80 -35.37
CA ILE A 17 13.10 -20.55 -34.64
C ILE A 17 12.16 -20.78 -33.47
N SER A 18 12.72 -20.97 -32.27
CA SER A 18 11.97 -20.89 -31.03
C SER A 18 11.29 -19.54 -31.04
N LEU A 19 10.03 -19.59 -31.47
CA LEU A 19 9.11 -18.50 -31.55
C LEU A 19 9.14 -17.85 -30.17
N LEU A 20 9.63 -16.62 -30.11
CA LEU A 20 9.28 -15.69 -29.05
C LEU A 20 7.75 -15.62 -29.08
N ALA A 21 7.10 -16.48 -28.32
CA ALA A 21 5.71 -16.34 -27.95
C ALA A 21 5.62 -15.18 -26.95
N GLN A 22 5.93 -13.97 -27.42
CA GLN A 22 5.38 -12.76 -26.84
C GLN A 22 3.90 -12.77 -27.18
N THR A 23 3.16 -13.54 -26.41
CA THR A 23 1.71 -13.41 -26.35
C THR A 23 1.46 -12.09 -25.63
N ASP A 24 0.91 -11.12 -26.35
CA ASP A 24 0.14 -10.01 -25.78
C ASP A 24 -0.97 -10.62 -24.91
N LYS A 25 -0.64 -11.00 -23.67
CA LYS A 25 -1.65 -11.40 -22.69
C LYS A 25 -2.30 -10.13 -22.20
N ASN A 26 -3.47 -9.85 -22.76
CA ASN A 26 -4.39 -8.86 -22.22
C ASN A 26 -4.57 -9.17 -20.71
N PRO A 27 -4.27 -8.24 -19.79
CA PRO A 27 -4.20 -8.53 -18.36
C PRO A 27 -5.53 -9.06 -17.85
N THR A 28 -5.47 -10.08 -16.98
CA THR A 28 -6.66 -10.69 -16.37
C THR A 28 -7.33 -9.72 -15.39
N LYS A 29 -8.57 -10.00 -14.98
CA LYS A 29 -9.29 -9.14 -14.02
C LYS A 29 -8.55 -9.08 -12.68
N GLU A 30 -7.89 -10.17 -12.32
CA GLU A 30 -7.04 -10.35 -11.17
C GLU A 30 -5.79 -9.47 -11.29
N ASP A 31 -5.09 -9.51 -12.44
CA ASP A 31 -3.92 -8.64 -12.71
C ASP A 31 -4.29 -7.16 -12.62
N ILE A 32 -5.45 -6.78 -13.19
CA ILE A 32 -5.94 -5.39 -13.17
C ILE A 32 -6.34 -4.96 -11.74
N LYS A 33 -6.89 -5.87 -10.93
CA LYS A 33 -7.24 -5.59 -9.53
C LYS A 33 -5.97 -5.40 -8.69
N GLU A 34 -5.01 -6.32 -8.81
CA GLU A 34 -3.73 -6.25 -8.10
C GLU A 34 -2.96 -4.98 -8.46
N THR A 35 -2.90 -4.65 -9.76
CA THR A 35 -2.26 -3.41 -10.23
C THR A 35 -2.92 -2.18 -9.62
N ARG A 36 -4.26 -2.12 -9.58
CA ARG A 36 -4.99 -0.99 -8.97
C ARG A 36 -4.81 -0.89 -7.45
N GLU A 37 -4.75 -2.02 -6.75
CA GLU A 37 -4.46 -2.03 -5.31
C GLU A 37 -3.04 -1.52 -5.04
N LYS A 38 -2.06 -1.98 -5.82
CA LYS A 38 -0.67 -1.52 -5.72
C LYS A 38 -0.53 -0.02 -6.01
N GLU A 39 -1.15 0.48 -7.08
CA GLU A 39 -1.15 1.92 -7.41
C GLU A 39 -1.76 2.78 -6.29
N ARG A 40 -2.84 2.30 -5.68
CA ARG A 40 -3.49 2.98 -4.55
C ARG A 40 -2.57 3.00 -3.33
N ASP A 41 -1.94 1.88 -3.01
CA ASP A 41 -1.04 1.76 -1.87
C ASP A 41 0.20 2.64 -2.07
N GLU A 42 0.80 2.66 -3.26
CA GLU A 42 1.91 3.56 -3.61
C GLU A 42 1.51 5.05 -3.51
N LYS A 43 0.28 5.40 -3.89
CA LYS A 43 -0.24 6.78 -3.73
C LYS A 43 -0.34 7.15 -2.25
N ILE A 44 -0.84 6.25 -1.41
CA ILE A 44 -0.95 6.47 0.04
C ILE A 44 0.43 6.63 0.66
N ASP A 45 1.40 5.80 0.27
CA ASP A 45 2.78 5.87 0.78
C ASP A 45 3.43 7.21 0.42
N LYS A 46 3.27 7.68 -0.83
CA LYS A 46 3.78 9.00 -1.25
C LYS A 46 3.17 10.13 -0.43
N LEU A 47 1.86 10.09 -0.19
CA LEU A 47 1.17 11.08 0.66
C LEU A 47 1.70 11.03 2.09
N LYS A 48 1.91 9.83 2.64
CA LYS A 48 2.45 9.65 4.00
C LYS A 48 3.86 10.19 4.12
N ILE A 49 4.71 9.92 3.12
CA ILE A 49 6.08 10.43 3.06
C ILE A 49 6.09 11.96 3.05
N GLY A 50 5.31 12.57 2.16
CA GLY A 50 5.20 14.03 2.09
C GLY A 50 4.67 14.65 3.39
N PHE A 51 3.61 14.06 3.96
CA PHE A 51 2.99 14.52 5.19
C PHE A 51 3.96 14.50 6.38
N ILE A 52 4.59 13.36 6.65
CA ILE A 52 5.51 13.22 7.80
C ILE A 52 6.75 14.09 7.63
N THR A 53 7.32 14.14 6.41
CA THR A 53 8.50 14.99 6.13
C THR A 53 8.21 16.46 6.41
N THR A 54 7.03 16.93 6.00
CA THR A 54 6.58 18.31 6.21
C THR A 54 6.30 18.58 7.69
N GLU A 55 5.53 17.71 8.34
CA GLU A 55 5.12 17.90 9.74
C GLU A 55 6.28 17.84 10.73
N LEU A 56 7.30 17.02 10.45
CA LEU A 56 8.51 16.95 11.25
C LEU A 56 9.61 17.91 10.76
N ALA A 57 9.39 18.63 9.66
CA ALA A 57 10.39 19.50 9.03
C ALA A 57 11.76 18.80 8.92
N LEU A 58 11.78 17.58 8.35
CA LEU A 58 13.01 16.79 8.23
C LEU A 58 13.97 17.46 7.26
N THR A 59 15.25 17.59 7.65
CA THR A 59 16.31 17.90 6.68
C THR A 59 16.59 16.69 5.79
N THR A 60 17.33 16.89 4.69
CA THR A 60 17.75 15.78 3.82
C THR A 60 18.55 14.74 4.61
N GLU A 61 19.50 15.17 5.45
CA GLU A 61 20.35 14.27 6.24
C GLU A 61 19.57 13.53 7.33
N GLU A 62 18.54 14.17 7.90
CA GLU A 62 17.65 13.53 8.86
C GLU A 62 16.73 12.52 8.17
N ALA A 63 16.16 12.87 7.02
CA ALA A 63 15.25 12.01 6.27
C ALA A 63 15.94 10.70 5.86
N GLU A 64 17.19 10.75 5.39
CA GLU A 64 17.99 9.57 5.03
C GLU A 64 18.14 8.58 6.20
N LYS A 65 18.22 9.08 7.44
CA LYS A 65 18.34 8.26 8.66
C LYS A 65 16.97 7.86 9.22
N PHE A 66 15.98 8.74 9.11
CA PHE A 66 14.65 8.59 9.66
C PHE A 66 13.87 7.47 8.97
N TRP A 67 13.79 7.49 7.64
CA TRP A 67 12.91 6.59 6.89
C TRP A 67 13.20 5.11 7.11
N PRO A 68 14.46 4.63 7.14
CA PRO A 68 14.75 3.23 7.45
C PRO A 68 14.19 2.80 8.82
N VAL A 69 14.34 3.65 9.84
CA VAL A 69 13.89 3.38 11.22
C VAL A 69 12.36 3.42 11.30
N TYR A 70 11.73 4.42 10.69
CA TYR A 70 10.28 4.57 10.66
C TYR A 70 9.60 3.41 9.90
N ASN A 71 10.16 3.02 8.74
CA ASN A 71 9.59 1.94 7.93
C ASN A 71 9.68 0.58 8.65
N GLU A 72 10.77 0.34 9.38
CA GLU A 72 10.89 -0.87 10.20
C GLU A 72 9.85 -0.90 11.33
N MET A 73 9.65 0.23 12.03
CA MET A 73 8.60 0.38 13.04
C MET A 73 7.23 0.08 12.46
N GLU A 74 6.89 0.74 11.34
CA GLU A 74 5.59 0.59 10.68
C GLU A 74 5.34 -0.84 10.24
N ALA A 75 6.35 -1.53 9.68
CA ALA A 75 6.23 -2.93 9.32
C ALA A 75 5.92 -3.81 10.54
N LYS A 76 6.65 -3.65 11.65
CA LYS A 76 6.42 -4.43 12.88
C LYS A 76 5.06 -4.15 13.50
N VAL A 77 4.68 -2.87 13.59
CA VAL A 77 3.36 -2.46 14.11
C VAL A 77 2.23 -2.97 13.20
N LYS A 78 2.42 -2.95 11.88
CA LYS A 78 1.44 -3.47 10.91
C LYS A 78 1.18 -4.95 11.10
N GLU A 79 2.20 -5.76 11.37
CA GLU A 79 2.02 -7.19 11.64
C GLU A 79 1.23 -7.45 12.93
N VAL A 80 1.51 -6.70 14.02
CA VAL A 80 0.72 -6.78 15.26
C VAL A 80 -0.74 -6.40 15.02
N ARG A 81 -0.98 -5.28 14.33
CA ARG A 81 -2.35 -4.83 13.99
C ARG A 81 -3.08 -5.81 13.07
N LYS A 82 -2.37 -6.47 12.15
CA LYS A 82 -2.93 -7.51 11.29
C LYS A 82 -3.38 -8.72 12.10
N ALA A 83 -2.60 -9.12 13.12
CA ALA A 83 -3.00 -10.18 14.04
C ALA A 83 -4.25 -9.78 14.84
N ASN A 84 -4.31 -8.56 15.38
CA ASN A 84 -5.51 -8.06 16.07
C ASN A 84 -6.74 -8.05 15.17
N ARG A 85 -6.65 -7.49 13.96
CA ARG A 85 -7.77 -7.48 13.00
C ARG A 85 -8.28 -8.87 12.65
N LYS A 86 -7.36 -9.83 12.51
CA LYS A 86 -7.73 -11.23 12.26
C LYS A 86 -8.51 -11.79 13.45
N LEU A 87 -8.01 -11.57 14.67
CA LEU A 87 -8.63 -12.04 15.89
C LEU A 87 -10.01 -11.39 16.13
N GLU A 88 -10.12 -10.08 15.93
CA GLU A 88 -11.39 -9.34 15.98
C GLU A 88 -12.41 -9.93 15.00
N LYS A 89 -11.99 -10.17 13.75
CA LYS A 89 -12.85 -10.80 12.74
C LYS A 89 -13.31 -12.20 13.17
N GLU A 90 -12.41 -13.03 13.72
CA GLU A 90 -12.77 -14.35 14.25
C GLU A 90 -13.78 -14.25 15.41
N VAL A 91 -13.69 -13.21 16.24
CA VAL A 91 -14.66 -12.95 17.32
C VAL A 91 -16.00 -12.54 16.73
N ASP A 92 -16.02 -11.57 15.80
CA ASP A 92 -17.25 -11.07 15.20
C ASP A 92 -18.02 -12.19 14.45
N GLU A 93 -17.32 -13.06 13.73
CA GLU A 93 -17.91 -14.17 12.97
C GLU A 93 -18.35 -15.35 13.87
N GLY A 94 -17.77 -15.47 15.08
CA GLY A 94 -17.92 -16.65 15.95
C GLY A 94 -18.48 -16.37 17.35
N TYR A 95 -18.95 -15.16 17.62
CA TYR A 95 -19.23 -14.67 18.97
C TYR A 95 -20.16 -15.59 19.77
N GLU A 96 -21.31 -15.96 19.20
CA GLU A 96 -22.33 -16.79 19.85
C GLU A 96 -21.84 -18.21 20.20
N ALA A 97 -20.79 -18.69 19.52
CA ALA A 97 -20.21 -20.01 19.74
C ALA A 97 -19.01 -19.99 20.71
N LEU A 98 -18.61 -18.82 21.22
CA LEU A 98 -17.47 -18.71 22.12
C LEU A 98 -17.78 -19.32 23.47
N THR A 99 -16.89 -20.20 23.93
CA THR A 99 -16.85 -20.59 25.33
C THR A 99 -16.22 -19.48 26.18
N ASN A 100 -16.49 -19.48 27.49
CA ASN A 100 -15.82 -18.56 28.41
C ASN A 100 -14.29 -18.72 28.41
N GLU A 101 -13.79 -19.95 28.18
CA GLU A 101 -12.36 -20.21 28.09
C GLU A 101 -11.75 -19.60 26.82
N ASP A 102 -12.42 -19.74 25.68
CA ASP A 102 -11.99 -19.14 24.43
C ASP A 102 -12.01 -17.62 24.50
N ALA A 103 -13.08 -17.05 25.06
CA ALA A 103 -13.18 -15.60 25.29
C ALA A 103 -12.01 -15.10 26.14
N LYS A 104 -11.68 -15.79 27.24
CA LYS A 104 -10.53 -15.45 28.10
C LYS A 104 -9.20 -15.50 27.34
N LYS A 105 -8.97 -16.53 26.52
CA LYS A 105 -7.74 -16.66 25.71
C LYS A 105 -7.64 -15.54 24.68
N LYS A 106 -8.73 -15.24 23.96
CA LYS A 106 -8.77 -14.18 22.95
C LYS A 106 -8.56 -12.79 23.58
N MET A 107 -9.16 -12.51 24.73
CA MET A 107 -8.88 -11.28 25.49
C MET A 107 -7.40 -11.15 25.87
N ALA A 108 -6.80 -12.22 26.40
CA ALA A 108 -5.38 -12.21 26.75
C ALA A 108 -4.49 -11.94 25.52
N THR A 109 -4.82 -12.56 24.37
CA THR A 109 -4.08 -12.32 23.12
C THR A 109 -4.20 -10.87 22.63
N LEU A 110 -5.39 -10.25 22.75
CA LEU A 110 -5.57 -8.82 22.42
C LEU A 110 -4.67 -7.94 23.29
N PHE A 111 -4.68 -8.15 24.61
CA PHE A 111 -3.84 -7.38 25.53
C PHE A 111 -2.34 -7.59 25.27
N GLU A 112 -1.91 -8.83 25.05
CA GLU A 112 -0.51 -9.11 24.69
C GLU A 112 -0.08 -8.41 23.39
N ASN A 113 -0.97 -8.33 22.41
CA ASN A 113 -0.69 -7.62 21.16
C ASN A 113 -0.63 -6.10 21.37
N ASP A 114 -1.51 -5.54 22.19
CA ASP A 114 -1.46 -4.12 22.55
C ASP A 114 -0.17 -3.76 23.29
N GLU A 115 0.27 -4.63 24.23
CA GLU A 115 1.54 -4.49 24.92
C GLU A 115 2.74 -4.55 23.95
N LYS A 116 2.70 -5.47 22.98
CA LYS A 116 3.73 -5.55 21.91
C LYS A 116 3.74 -4.28 21.07
N GLU A 117 2.58 -3.77 20.64
CA GLU A 117 2.50 -2.53 19.87
C GLU A 117 3.07 -1.34 20.67
N ILE A 118 2.73 -1.21 21.96
CA ILE A 118 3.27 -0.16 22.82
C ILE A 118 4.77 -0.30 23.04
N THR A 119 5.27 -1.52 23.23
CA THR A 119 6.70 -1.78 23.39
C THR A 119 7.48 -1.35 22.15
N LEU A 120 6.99 -1.70 20.96
CA LEU A 120 7.56 -1.25 19.70
C LEU A 120 7.54 0.28 19.59
N LYS A 121 6.40 0.92 19.87
CA LYS A 121 6.31 2.40 19.82
C LYS A 121 7.31 3.08 20.75
N LYS A 122 7.51 2.58 21.96
CA LYS A 122 8.51 3.11 22.90
C LYS A 122 9.93 2.96 22.35
N GLU A 123 10.29 1.76 21.91
CA GLU A 123 11.62 1.47 21.35
C GLU A 123 11.95 2.40 20.17
N TYR A 124 11.01 2.57 19.25
CA TYR A 124 11.23 3.39 18.06
C TYR A 124 11.14 4.89 18.33
N ALA A 125 10.35 5.33 19.31
CA ALA A 125 10.35 6.73 19.75
C ALA A 125 11.73 7.16 20.25
N GLU A 126 12.44 6.29 21.00
CA GLU A 126 13.82 6.54 21.44
C GLU A 126 14.83 6.55 20.29
N LYS A 127 14.67 5.64 19.31
CA LYS A 127 15.54 5.62 18.11
C LYS A 127 15.34 6.88 17.27
N ILE A 128 14.09 7.30 17.09
CA ILE A 128 13.72 8.46 16.29
C ILE A 128 14.12 9.74 17.01
N SER A 129 13.99 9.83 18.34
CA SER A 129 14.41 11.03 19.09
C SER A 129 15.91 11.31 18.95
N LYS A 130 16.75 10.28 18.78
CA LYS A 130 18.18 10.44 18.48
C LYS A 130 18.45 11.04 17.09
N ILE A 131 17.49 10.98 16.18
CA ILE A 131 17.61 11.52 14.81
C ILE A 131 17.03 12.93 14.74
N VAL A 132 15.79 13.12 15.23
CA VAL A 132 15.03 14.36 15.04
C VAL A 132 14.84 15.17 16.34
N GLY A 133 15.24 14.63 17.48
CA GLY A 133 15.04 15.23 18.80
C GLY A 133 13.69 14.90 19.43
N GLU A 134 13.61 15.10 20.75
CA GLU A 134 12.47 14.68 21.59
C GLU A 134 11.13 15.33 21.18
N LYS A 135 11.13 16.65 20.90
CA LYS A 135 9.90 17.37 20.53
C LYS A 135 9.26 16.82 19.25
N ARG A 136 10.09 16.49 18.26
CA ARG A 136 9.63 15.94 16.98
C ARG A 136 9.27 14.47 17.07
N SER A 137 9.99 13.69 17.89
CA SER A 137 9.61 12.31 18.21
C SER A 137 8.24 12.25 18.91
N LEU A 138 7.98 13.16 19.87
CA LEU A 138 6.67 13.28 20.51
C LEU A 138 5.57 13.65 19.49
N LYS A 139 5.82 14.61 18.60
CA LYS A 139 4.88 14.98 17.53
C LYS A 139 4.54 13.77 16.65
N LEU A 140 5.53 12.97 16.26
CA LEU A 140 5.32 11.77 15.44
C LEU A 140 4.28 10.80 16.03
N LEU A 141 4.19 10.69 17.36
CA LEU A 141 3.21 9.82 18.02
C LEU A 141 1.75 10.21 17.70
N SER A 142 1.47 11.49 17.42
CA SER A 142 0.13 11.96 17.00
C SER A 142 -0.08 11.95 15.48
N LEU A 143 1.00 12.05 14.70
CA LEU A 143 0.94 12.17 13.24
C LEU A 143 0.25 10.98 12.56
N GLU A 144 0.34 9.77 13.11
CA GLU A 144 -0.31 8.59 12.51
C GLU A 144 -1.84 8.74 12.47
N HIS A 145 -2.44 9.27 13.54
CA HIS A 145 -3.87 9.53 13.60
C HIS A 145 -4.26 10.74 12.74
N GLU A 146 -3.42 11.78 12.72
CA GLU A 146 -3.61 12.96 11.87
C GLU A 146 -3.58 12.62 10.38
N PHE A 147 -2.60 11.82 9.94
CA PHE A 147 -2.48 11.38 8.55
C PHE A 147 -3.72 10.61 8.09
N LYS A 148 -4.27 9.72 8.94
CA LYS A 148 -5.50 8.99 8.59
C LYS A 148 -6.70 9.92 8.43
N ARG A 149 -6.83 10.94 9.28
CA ARG A 149 -7.89 11.95 9.14
C ARG A 149 -7.72 12.75 7.85
N GLU A 150 -6.50 13.18 7.56
CA GLU A 150 -6.17 13.93 6.36
C GLU A 150 -6.43 13.11 5.09
N LEU A 151 -6.01 11.85 5.06
CA LEU A 151 -6.27 10.93 3.96
C LEU A 151 -7.78 10.76 3.71
N LEU A 152 -8.58 10.59 4.77
CA LEU A 152 -10.03 10.48 4.64
C LEU A 152 -10.67 11.76 4.10
N ASN A 153 -10.19 12.93 4.51
CA ASN A 153 -10.68 14.22 4.01
C ASN A 153 -10.39 14.36 2.50
N GLN A 154 -9.15 14.09 2.09
CA GLN A 154 -8.75 14.14 0.67
C GLN A 154 -9.53 13.16 -0.20
N LEU A 155 -9.83 11.96 0.30
CA LEU A 155 -10.64 10.98 -0.41
C LEU A 155 -12.10 11.43 -0.57
N LYS A 156 -12.68 12.09 0.45
CA LYS A 156 -14.03 12.66 0.37
C LYS A 156 -14.12 13.78 -0.64
N GLU A 157 -13.15 14.70 -0.66
CA GLU A 157 -13.10 15.82 -1.59
C GLU A 157 -12.94 15.37 -3.05
N GLN A 158 -12.13 14.33 -3.30
CA GLN A 158 -12.00 13.74 -4.64
C GLN A 158 -13.30 13.06 -5.10
N GLY A 159 -14.11 12.54 -4.17
CA GLY A 159 -15.42 11.95 -4.46
C GLY A 159 -16.51 12.99 -4.75
N SER A 160 -16.51 14.12 -4.03
CA SER A 160 -17.51 15.19 -4.20
C SER A 160 -17.26 16.02 -5.47
N SER A 161 -16.01 16.31 -5.81
CA SER A 161 -15.64 17.05 -7.02
C SER A 161 -16.10 16.34 -8.31
N LYS A 162 -15.94 15.01 -8.40
CA LYS A 162 -16.43 14.21 -9.54
C LYS A 162 -17.96 14.15 -9.67
N SER A 163 -18.70 14.45 -8.61
CA SER A 163 -20.17 14.41 -8.61
C SER A 163 -20.79 15.74 -9.08
N HIS A 164 -20.12 16.86 -8.83
CA HIS A 164 -20.56 18.18 -9.32
C HIS A 164 -20.34 18.37 -10.83
N GLU A 165 -19.28 17.79 -11.39
CA GLU A 165 -18.98 17.92 -12.84
C GLU A 165 -19.99 17.18 -13.73
N LYS A 166 -20.59 16.09 -13.25
CA LYS A 166 -21.60 15.31 -14.01
C LYS A 166 -23.00 15.94 -14.05
N HIS A 167 -23.33 16.83 -13.12
CA HIS A 167 -24.65 17.49 -13.09
C HIS A 167 -24.67 18.87 -13.77
N GLY A 168 -23.51 19.45 -14.10
CA GLY A 168 -23.40 20.75 -14.76
C GLY A 168 -23.52 20.73 -16.30
N GLN A 169 -23.49 19.56 -16.95
CA GLN A 169 -23.48 19.42 -18.42
C GLN A 169 -24.85 19.08 -19.05
N GLY A 170 -25.95 19.13 -18.28
CA GLY A 170 -27.28 18.69 -18.73
C GLY A 170 -28.27 19.77 -19.18
N HIS A 171 -27.93 21.05 -19.12
CA HIS A 171 -28.89 22.13 -19.41
C HIS A 171 -28.25 23.27 -20.22
N HIS A 172 -28.07 23.08 -21.53
CA HIS A 172 -27.90 24.22 -22.43
C HIS A 172 -28.49 24.08 -23.85
N ASP A 173 -29.27 23.03 -24.14
CA ASP A 173 -29.86 22.86 -25.46
C ASP A 173 -31.38 22.60 -25.37
N ARG A 174 -32.16 23.65 -25.08
CA ARG A 174 -33.56 23.78 -25.53
C ARG A 174 -33.91 25.27 -25.63
N GLU A 175 -33.67 25.82 -26.81
CA GLU A 175 -34.43 26.94 -27.36
C GLU A 175 -35.24 26.44 -28.56
#